data_AF-A0AAU7JQI6-F1
#
_entry.id   AF-A0AAU7JQI6-F1
#
_cell.length_a   1.000
_cell.length_b   1.000
_cell.length_c   1.000
_cell.angle_alpha   90.00
_cell.angle_beta   90.00
_cell.angle_gamma   90.00
#
_symmetry.space_group_name_H-M   'P 1'
#
loop_
_entity.id
_entity.type
_entity.pdbx_description
1 polymer ?
#
loop_
_entity_poly.entity_id
_entity_poly.type
_entity_poly.pdbx_seq_one_letter_code
_entity_poly.pdbx_strand_id
1 'polypeptide(L)'
;MTTMSAALDPDLLTGRLVLPGGVIEDGALVVEGDLISYAGERHELPHPWADLPPLAGFPPGSLLLPGLVDVHCHGGAGGEFGPDVDGARTAAAHHHRSGTTSVVGSLVSAPAEVLLAGAAALAPLVGSGELAGIHLEGPFLSTTHCGAQDPSALVDVDLDLVDGLVNAAGGGLAHMTFAPERDPAGGLPSALAGHGVLGALGHTDADHATCARALSAVRGSGVRGGLPLVTHLFNGMPPLHHRAPGPVAAALGAAVRGEAVVELIADGVHLDGATVQLVFDAVGPAGIALVSDAMSASGLAEGHHTLGGRRVEVRGREARLVDGGSLAGGVSTLLDQVRWCVAELGIDLADAVMAATLTPARALALERVGSLAPGSHADVLVVDDQLAPLRVLRRGAWL
;
A
#
# COMPACT_ATOMS: atom_id res chain seq x y z
N MET A 1 -7.71 -13.52 40.18
CA MET A 1 -8.90 -14.02 39.46
C MET A 1 -8.90 -13.37 38.10
N THR A 2 -8.23 -14.03 37.16
CA THR A 2 -8.15 -13.63 35.76
C THR A 2 -9.52 -13.87 35.15
N THR A 3 -10.18 -12.81 34.69
CA THR A 3 -11.40 -12.91 33.91
C THR A 3 -11.07 -13.70 32.65
N MET A 4 -11.59 -14.93 32.56
CA MET A 4 -11.68 -15.63 31.28
C MET A 4 -12.52 -14.74 30.37
N SER A 5 -11.89 -14.20 29.33
CA SER A 5 -12.60 -13.63 28.19
C SER A 5 -13.57 -14.71 27.70
N ALA A 6 -14.86 -14.39 27.64
CA ALA A 6 -15.83 -15.29 27.04
C ALA A 6 -15.37 -15.52 25.60
N ALA A 7 -15.09 -16.78 25.23
CA ALA A 7 -14.82 -17.12 23.85
C ALA A 7 -16.01 -16.63 23.02
N LEU A 8 -15.77 -15.69 22.11
CA LEU A 8 -16.78 -15.29 21.14
C LEU A 8 -17.12 -16.52 20.31
N ASP A 9 -18.42 -16.74 20.07
CA ASP A 9 -18.84 -17.82 19.20
C ASP A 9 -18.23 -17.60 17.79
N PRO A 10 -17.72 -18.66 17.13
CA PRO A 10 -17.12 -18.55 15.82
C PRO A 10 -18.12 -18.06 14.76
N ASP A 11 -17.68 -17.16 13.88
CA ASP A 11 -18.43 -16.74 12.69
C ASP A 11 -18.02 -17.61 11.49
N LEU A 12 -19.01 -18.22 10.83
CA LEU A 12 -18.81 -18.94 9.55
C LEU A 12 -19.23 -18.04 8.39
N LEU A 13 -18.29 -17.63 7.54
CA LEU A 13 -18.59 -16.96 6.29
C LEU A 13 -18.53 -17.99 5.15
N THR A 14 -19.46 -17.90 4.19
CA THR A 14 -19.47 -18.76 3.00
C THR A 14 -19.62 -17.91 1.74
N GLY A 15 -18.90 -18.26 0.68
CA GLY A 15 -18.89 -17.53 -0.58
C GLY A 15 -17.80 -18.01 -1.50
N ARG A 16 -17.48 -17.23 -2.52
CA ARG A 16 -16.38 -17.52 -3.44
C ARG A 16 -15.08 -16.97 -2.85
N LEU A 17 -14.19 -17.86 -2.42
CA LEU A 17 -12.99 -17.49 -1.68
C LEU A 17 -11.84 -17.19 -2.65
N VAL A 18 -11.35 -15.96 -2.65
CA VAL A 18 -10.23 -15.55 -3.51
C VAL A 18 -8.91 -15.82 -2.77
N LEU A 19 -8.12 -16.74 -3.28
CA LEU A 19 -6.84 -17.16 -2.72
C LEU A 19 -5.72 -16.96 -3.74
N PRO A 20 -4.43 -16.97 -3.31
CA PRO A 20 -3.33 -17.00 -4.25
C PRO A 20 -3.46 -18.18 -5.21
N GLY A 21 -3.48 -17.90 -6.51
CA GLY A 21 -3.57 -18.92 -7.56
C GLY A 21 -4.98 -19.34 -7.99
N GLY A 22 -6.04 -18.74 -7.44
CA GLY A 22 -7.39 -18.92 -7.98
C GLY A 22 -8.55 -18.61 -7.02
N VAL A 23 -9.75 -18.98 -7.47
CA VAL A 23 -10.99 -18.80 -6.71
C VAL A 23 -11.57 -20.17 -6.36
N ILE A 24 -11.92 -20.37 -5.09
CA ILE A 24 -12.72 -21.51 -4.65
C ILE A 24 -14.19 -21.11 -4.75
N GLU A 25 -14.96 -21.80 -5.60
CA GLU A 25 -16.35 -21.43 -5.91
C GLU A 25 -17.33 -21.69 -4.74
N ASP A 26 -17.12 -22.75 -3.95
CA ASP A 26 -17.89 -23.04 -2.73
C ASP A 26 -16.95 -23.02 -1.51
N GLY A 27 -16.52 -21.81 -1.14
CA GLY A 27 -15.56 -21.58 -0.07
C GLY A 27 -16.22 -21.32 1.28
N ALA A 28 -15.46 -21.59 2.34
CA ALA A 28 -15.80 -21.28 3.71
C ALA A 28 -14.61 -20.63 4.45
N LEU A 29 -14.93 -19.70 5.34
CA LEU A 29 -14.00 -19.04 6.24
C LEU A 29 -14.56 -19.10 7.66
N VAL A 30 -13.77 -19.56 8.63
CA VAL A 30 -14.15 -19.51 10.05
C VAL A 30 -13.31 -18.45 10.74
N VAL A 31 -13.98 -17.55 11.44
CA VAL A 31 -13.37 -16.47 12.22
C VAL A 31 -13.63 -16.72 13.70
N GLU A 32 -12.57 -16.72 14.51
CA GLU A 32 -12.63 -16.83 15.97
C GLU A 32 -11.86 -15.65 16.58
N GLY A 33 -12.61 -14.72 17.18
CA GLY A 33 -12.03 -13.46 17.66
C GLY A 33 -11.46 -12.65 16.51
N ASP A 34 -10.16 -12.34 16.55
CA ASP A 34 -9.46 -11.52 15.56
C ASP A 34 -8.68 -12.34 14.52
N LEU A 35 -8.84 -13.67 14.52
CA LEU A 35 -8.10 -14.60 13.66
C LEU A 35 -9.02 -15.45 12.80
N ILE A 36 -8.48 -15.86 11.66
CA ILE A 36 -9.05 -16.90 10.80
C ILE A 36 -8.60 -18.25 11.33
N SER A 37 -9.55 -19.15 11.62
CA SER A 37 -9.28 -20.52 12.07
C SER A 37 -9.38 -21.54 10.92
N TYR A 38 -10.13 -21.22 9.87
CA TYR A 38 -10.26 -22.03 8.66
C TYR A 38 -10.45 -21.15 7.43
N ALA A 39 -9.84 -21.54 6.30
CA ALA A 39 -10.06 -20.96 4.99
C ALA A 39 -9.86 -22.06 3.94
N GLY A 40 -10.89 -22.35 3.15
CA GLY A 40 -10.79 -23.39 2.13
C GLY A 40 -12.14 -23.81 1.56
N GLU A 41 -12.16 -25.01 0.98
CA GLU A 41 -13.35 -25.63 0.42
C GLU A 41 -14.40 -25.88 1.51
N ARG A 42 -15.66 -25.53 1.27
CA ARG A 42 -16.73 -25.68 2.26
C ARG A 42 -16.99 -27.15 2.61
N HIS A 43 -16.88 -28.04 1.64
CA HIS A 43 -17.12 -29.47 1.84
C HIS A 43 -16.04 -30.17 2.71
N GLU A 44 -14.89 -29.51 2.92
CA GLU A 44 -13.79 -29.98 3.77
C GLU A 44 -13.83 -29.37 5.18
N LEU A 45 -14.83 -28.52 5.47
CA LEU A 45 -14.97 -27.83 6.75
C LEU A 45 -15.10 -28.85 7.90
N PRO A 46 -14.19 -28.84 8.90
CA PRO A 46 -14.22 -29.83 9.97
C PRO A 46 -15.30 -29.54 11.02
N HIS A 47 -15.72 -30.58 11.75
CA HIS A 47 -16.53 -30.40 12.96
C HIS A 47 -15.70 -29.72 14.08
N PRO A 48 -16.30 -28.86 14.92
CA PRO A 48 -17.74 -28.55 14.96
C PRO A 48 -18.18 -27.45 13.97
N TRP A 49 -17.27 -26.82 13.23
CA TRP A 49 -17.60 -25.69 12.35
C TRP A 49 -18.56 -26.06 11.21
N ALA A 50 -18.55 -27.32 10.76
CA ALA A 50 -19.50 -27.85 9.77
C ALA A 50 -20.98 -27.68 10.17
N ASP A 51 -21.27 -27.60 11.47
CA ASP A 51 -22.63 -27.47 11.99
C ASP A 51 -23.04 -26.00 12.25
N LEU A 52 -22.12 -25.04 12.05
CA LEU A 52 -22.42 -23.63 12.22
C LEU A 52 -23.33 -23.12 11.10
N PRO A 53 -24.32 -22.27 11.41
CA PRO A 53 -25.04 -21.55 10.38
C PRO A 53 -24.11 -20.51 9.73
N PRO A 54 -24.10 -20.36 8.40
CA PRO A 54 -23.42 -19.26 7.76
C PRO A 54 -23.96 -17.91 8.25
N LEU A 55 -23.05 -16.96 8.49
CA LEU A 55 -23.35 -15.61 8.91
C LEU A 55 -24.21 -14.91 7.84
N ALA A 56 -25.31 -14.31 8.27
CA ALA A 56 -26.17 -13.49 7.42
C ALA A 56 -25.63 -12.06 7.29
N GLY A 57 -26.05 -11.34 6.25
CA GLY A 57 -25.74 -9.90 6.08
C GLY A 57 -25.12 -9.52 4.75
N PHE A 58 -24.91 -10.48 3.86
CA PHE A 58 -24.53 -10.28 2.45
C PHE A 58 -25.13 -11.42 1.59
N PRO A 59 -25.27 -11.23 0.26
CA PRO A 59 -25.83 -12.25 -0.62
C PRO A 59 -25.00 -13.55 -0.63
N PRO A 60 -25.64 -14.73 -0.73
CA PRO A 60 -24.92 -15.97 -0.99
C PRO A 60 -24.13 -15.89 -2.31
N GLY A 61 -22.93 -16.45 -2.35
CA GLY A 61 -22.06 -16.44 -3.54
C GLY A 61 -21.23 -15.17 -3.72
N SER A 62 -21.32 -14.20 -2.80
CA SER A 62 -20.39 -13.06 -2.72
C SER A 62 -18.93 -13.52 -2.70
N LEU A 63 -18.05 -12.67 -3.23
CA LEU A 63 -16.61 -12.89 -3.19
C LEU A 63 -16.05 -12.49 -1.82
N LEU A 64 -15.17 -13.33 -1.29
CA LEU A 64 -14.44 -13.12 -0.05
C LEU A 64 -12.96 -12.93 -0.39
N LEU A 65 -12.48 -11.70 -0.24
CA LEU A 65 -11.08 -11.31 -0.50
C LEU A 65 -10.35 -11.12 0.84
N PRO A 66 -9.02 -11.33 0.88
CA PRO A 66 -8.22 -10.78 1.97
C PRO A 66 -8.43 -9.26 2.02
N GLY A 67 -8.45 -8.70 3.23
CA GLY A 67 -8.47 -7.25 3.39
C GLY A 67 -7.27 -6.62 2.67
N LEU A 68 -7.51 -5.53 1.93
CA LEU A 68 -6.48 -4.93 1.08
C LEU A 68 -5.38 -4.28 1.93
N VAL A 69 -4.18 -4.21 1.36
CA VAL A 69 -2.97 -3.70 1.99
C VAL A 69 -2.39 -2.60 1.11
N ASP A 70 -2.56 -1.36 1.55
CA ASP A 70 -2.07 -0.19 0.84
C ASP A 70 -0.82 0.35 1.53
N VAL A 71 0.30 0.29 0.83
CA VAL A 71 1.61 0.68 1.35
C VAL A 71 1.98 2.11 0.99
N HIS A 72 1.17 2.80 0.17
CA HIS A 72 1.44 4.16 -0.25
C HIS A 72 0.13 4.93 -0.44
N CYS A 73 -0.22 5.73 0.56
CA CYS A 73 -1.43 6.52 0.64
C CYS A 73 -1.18 7.79 1.45
N HIS A 74 -1.54 8.97 0.93
CA HIS A 74 -1.35 10.27 1.57
C HIS A 74 -2.57 10.80 2.33
N GLY A 75 -3.77 10.32 2.03
CA GLY A 75 -4.99 10.83 2.66
C GLY A 75 -6.28 10.25 2.09
N GLY A 76 -7.41 10.81 2.53
CA GLY A 76 -8.74 10.45 2.06
C GLY A 76 -9.84 11.12 2.88
N ALA A 77 -11.02 11.28 2.28
CA ALA A 77 -12.21 11.90 2.86
C ALA A 77 -11.96 13.28 3.51
N GLY A 78 -11.08 14.08 2.91
CA GLY A 78 -10.70 15.41 3.36
C GLY A 78 -9.58 15.44 4.41
N GLY A 79 -9.12 14.28 4.89
CA GLY A 79 -7.98 14.16 5.78
C GLY A 79 -6.68 13.87 5.03
N GLU A 80 -5.57 14.36 5.58
CA GLU A 80 -4.20 14.05 5.14
C GLU A 80 -3.45 13.34 6.27
N PHE A 81 -2.54 12.42 5.93
CA PHE A 81 -1.58 11.91 6.89
C PHE A 81 -0.51 12.97 7.12
N GLY A 82 -0.34 13.36 8.39
CA GLY A 82 0.47 14.52 8.75
C GLY A 82 0.33 14.86 10.23
N PRO A 83 0.69 16.10 10.62
CA PRO A 83 0.58 16.55 12.00
C PRO A 83 -0.86 16.61 12.56
N ASP A 84 -1.88 16.66 11.70
CA ASP A 84 -3.28 16.64 12.10
C ASP A 84 -3.79 15.20 12.29
N VAL A 85 -3.87 14.78 13.56
CA VAL A 85 -4.28 13.42 13.94
C VAL A 85 -5.75 13.14 13.60
N ASP A 86 -6.64 14.13 13.68
CA ASP A 86 -8.07 13.93 13.39
C ASP A 86 -8.29 13.77 11.87
N GLY A 87 -7.55 14.54 11.07
CA GLY A 87 -7.45 14.34 9.63
C GLY A 87 -6.91 12.95 9.27
N ALA A 88 -5.81 12.54 9.89
CA ALA A 88 -5.22 11.21 9.68
C ALA A 88 -6.19 10.07 10.02
N ARG A 89 -6.94 10.16 11.13
CA ARG A 89 -7.98 9.18 11.49
C ARG A 89 -9.13 9.15 10.50
N THR A 90 -9.55 10.32 10.01
CA THR A 90 -10.60 10.44 9.00
C THR A 90 -10.19 9.70 7.72
N ALA A 91 -8.96 9.91 7.27
CA ALA A 91 -8.39 9.22 6.10
C ALA A 91 -8.28 7.71 6.31
N ALA A 92 -7.72 7.26 7.44
CA ALA A 92 -7.60 5.83 7.74
C ALA A 92 -8.98 5.14 7.78
N ALA A 93 -9.95 5.75 8.45
CA ALA A 93 -11.30 5.20 8.56
C ALA A 93 -12.03 5.15 7.21
N HIS A 94 -11.77 6.11 6.31
CA HIS A 94 -12.28 6.06 4.94
C HIS A 94 -11.76 4.83 4.20
N HIS A 95 -10.44 4.64 4.17
CA HIS A 95 -9.81 3.52 3.47
C HIS A 95 -10.19 2.16 4.06
N HIS A 96 -10.32 2.06 5.38
CA HIS A 96 -10.83 0.86 6.03
C HIS A 96 -12.24 0.49 5.58
N ARG A 97 -13.17 1.45 5.53
CA ARG A 97 -14.53 1.20 5.03
C ARG A 97 -14.58 0.91 3.53
N SER A 98 -13.58 1.35 2.78
CA SER A 98 -13.41 1.07 1.35
C SER A 98 -12.71 -0.28 1.06
N GLY A 99 -12.37 -1.05 2.09
CA GLY A 99 -11.83 -2.42 1.96
C GLY A 99 -10.33 -2.56 2.23
N THR A 100 -9.61 -1.47 2.46
CA THR A 100 -8.20 -1.49 2.84
C THR A 100 -8.03 -1.63 4.34
N THR A 101 -7.84 -2.86 4.81
CA THR A 101 -7.73 -3.16 6.25
C THR A 101 -6.38 -2.76 6.86
N SER A 102 -5.32 -2.71 6.03
CA SER A 102 -3.98 -2.29 6.42
C SER A 102 -3.53 -1.12 5.56
N VAL A 103 -3.37 0.06 6.16
CA VAL A 103 -2.98 1.30 5.47
C VAL A 103 -1.66 1.80 6.05
N VAL A 104 -0.68 2.09 5.21
CA VAL A 104 0.55 2.79 5.58
C VAL A 104 0.38 4.28 5.27
N GLY A 105 0.42 5.12 6.31
CA GLY A 105 0.22 6.56 6.16
C GLY A 105 1.48 7.25 5.61
N SER A 106 1.35 7.89 4.44
CA SER A 106 2.47 8.47 3.70
C SER A 106 2.57 9.98 3.90
N LEU A 107 3.71 10.43 4.43
CA LEU A 107 4.05 11.85 4.52
C LEU A 107 4.80 12.26 3.25
N VAL A 108 4.34 13.33 2.61
CA VAL A 108 5.06 14.00 1.52
C VAL A 108 6.28 14.77 2.05
N SER A 109 7.18 15.15 1.16
CA SER A 109 8.33 16.00 1.48
C SER A 109 7.89 17.35 2.06
N ALA A 110 8.46 17.71 3.21
CA ALA A 110 8.18 18.94 3.94
C ALA A 110 9.42 19.38 4.74
N PRO A 111 9.45 20.61 5.29
CA PRO A 111 10.49 21.00 6.24
C PRO A 111 10.63 20.00 7.39
N ALA A 112 11.86 19.82 7.89
CA ALA A 112 12.21 18.80 8.88
C ALA A 112 11.29 18.83 10.11
N GLU A 113 10.96 20.01 10.63
CA GLU A 113 10.06 20.19 11.76
C GLU A 113 8.63 19.68 11.50
N VAL A 114 8.15 19.78 10.26
CA VAL A 114 6.82 19.29 9.86
C VAL A 114 6.85 17.76 9.74
N LEU A 115 7.91 17.20 9.14
CA LEU A 115 8.07 15.74 9.03
C LEU A 115 8.20 15.08 10.40
N LEU A 116 8.99 15.66 11.31
CA LEU A 116 9.12 15.19 12.69
C LEU A 116 7.79 15.24 13.44
N ALA A 117 7.05 16.35 13.30
CA ALA A 117 5.72 16.49 13.90
C ALA A 117 4.72 15.46 13.32
N GLY A 118 4.73 15.24 12.00
CA GLY A 118 3.90 14.25 11.34
C GLY A 118 4.23 12.83 11.79
N ALA A 119 5.50 12.44 11.81
CA ALA A 119 5.93 11.13 12.27
C ALA A 119 5.51 10.87 13.73
N ALA A 120 5.70 11.86 14.61
CA ALA A 120 5.26 11.79 16.00
C ALA A 120 3.74 11.72 16.16
N ALA A 121 2.98 12.42 15.31
CA ALA A 121 1.52 12.40 15.32
C ALA A 121 0.94 11.06 14.83
N LEU A 122 1.58 10.42 13.84
CA LEU A 122 1.14 9.14 13.29
C LEU A 122 1.57 7.93 14.14
N ALA A 123 2.65 8.03 14.91
CA ALA A 123 3.16 6.92 15.72
C ALA A 123 2.10 6.30 16.67
N PRO A 124 1.28 7.08 17.41
CA PRO A 124 0.17 6.53 18.20
C PRO A 124 -0.88 5.79 17.36
N LEU A 125 -1.13 6.20 16.11
CA LEU A 125 -2.07 5.53 15.21
C LEU A 125 -1.52 4.18 14.71
N VAL A 126 -0.19 4.06 14.56
CA VAL A 126 0.44 2.75 14.34
C VAL A 126 0.31 1.89 15.60
N GLY A 127 0.56 2.47 16.78
CA GLY A 127 0.47 1.75 18.06
C GLY A 127 -0.94 1.26 18.42
N SER A 128 -1.99 1.99 18.00
CA SER A 128 -3.40 1.56 18.15
C SER A 128 -3.83 0.57 17.06
N GLY A 129 -3.02 0.37 16.03
CA GLY A 129 -3.36 -0.42 14.85
C GLY A 129 -4.39 0.26 13.94
N GLU A 130 -4.58 1.59 14.01
CA GLU A 130 -5.32 2.36 13.00
C GLU A 130 -4.50 2.47 11.69
N LEU A 131 -3.17 2.46 11.79
CA LEU A 131 -2.25 2.38 10.66
C LEU A 131 -1.36 1.14 10.78
N ALA A 132 -0.99 0.57 9.63
CA ALA A 132 -0.04 -0.56 9.55
C ALA A 132 1.43 -0.09 9.59
N GLY A 133 1.67 1.20 9.37
CA GLY A 133 3.00 1.81 9.41
C GLY A 133 2.97 3.25 8.91
N ILE A 134 4.15 3.86 8.89
CA ILE A 134 4.40 5.18 8.30
C ILE A 134 5.31 5.01 7.08
N HIS A 135 5.01 5.77 6.03
CA HIS A 135 5.85 5.95 4.85
C HIS A 135 6.34 7.39 4.81
N LEU A 136 7.63 7.58 4.55
CA LEU A 136 8.20 8.88 4.24
C LEU A 136 8.51 8.96 2.75
N GLU A 137 7.74 9.71 1.99
CA GLU A 137 8.00 9.95 0.58
C GLU A 137 8.94 11.16 0.42
N GLY A 138 10.23 10.90 0.62
CA GLY A 138 11.27 11.92 0.73
C GLY A 138 11.66 12.23 2.19
N PRO A 139 12.34 13.36 2.45
CA PRO A 139 12.57 14.51 1.55
C PRO A 139 13.77 14.35 0.60
N PHE A 140 14.43 13.19 0.58
CA PHE A 140 15.66 12.94 -0.17
C PHE A 140 15.41 12.59 -1.65
N LEU A 141 14.69 13.46 -2.36
CA LEU A 141 14.19 13.21 -3.72
C LEU A 141 14.84 14.11 -4.77
N SER A 142 14.70 13.75 -6.05
CA SER A 142 15.17 14.56 -7.16
C SER A 142 14.32 15.82 -7.32
N THR A 143 14.97 16.99 -7.31
CA THR A 143 14.33 18.25 -7.72
C THR A 143 13.90 18.25 -9.20
N THR A 144 14.52 17.41 -10.05
CA THR A 144 14.16 17.30 -11.47
C THR A 144 12.87 16.50 -11.67
N HIS A 145 12.67 15.46 -10.86
CA HIS A 145 11.50 14.58 -10.91
C HIS A 145 10.63 14.70 -9.66
N CYS A 146 10.46 15.92 -9.16
CA CYS A 146 9.74 16.18 -7.91
C CYS A 146 8.22 15.95 -7.99
N GLY A 147 7.63 15.97 -9.20
CA GLY A 147 6.18 15.81 -9.37
C GLY A 147 5.39 16.82 -8.51
N ALA A 148 4.52 16.31 -7.64
CA ALA A 148 3.72 17.12 -6.72
C ALA A 148 4.46 17.58 -5.45
N GLN A 149 5.64 17.02 -5.16
CA GLN A 149 6.45 17.39 -3.99
C GLN A 149 6.82 18.88 -4.04
N ASP A 150 7.03 19.51 -2.88
CA ASP A 150 7.56 20.87 -2.81
C ASP A 150 9.08 20.86 -3.07
N PRO A 151 9.57 21.43 -4.19
CA PRO A 151 10.98 21.42 -4.51
C PRO A 151 11.85 22.13 -3.46
N SER A 152 11.29 23.07 -2.69
CA SER A 152 12.01 23.79 -1.64
C SER A 152 12.25 22.96 -0.38
N ALA A 153 11.49 21.87 -0.20
CA ALA A 153 11.66 20.92 0.90
C ALA A 153 12.64 19.78 0.55
N LEU A 154 13.02 19.63 -0.72
CA LEU A 154 13.90 18.55 -1.15
C LEU A 154 15.36 18.87 -0.81
N VAL A 155 16.00 17.93 -0.15
CA VAL A 155 17.38 18.03 0.34
C VAL A 155 18.16 16.77 -0.01
N ASP A 156 19.50 16.85 0.01
CA ASP A 156 20.32 15.64 -0.05
C ASP A 156 20.21 14.87 1.28
N VAL A 157 20.62 13.61 1.30
CA VAL A 157 20.52 12.74 2.49
C VAL A 157 21.20 13.36 3.70
N ASP A 158 20.43 13.47 4.78
CA ASP A 158 20.86 13.87 6.12
C ASP A 158 20.54 12.73 7.11
N LEU A 159 21.59 12.05 7.60
CA LEU A 159 21.44 10.93 8.51
C LEU A 159 20.97 11.35 9.91
N ASP A 160 21.28 12.58 10.34
CA ASP A 160 20.79 13.09 11.63
C ASP A 160 19.26 13.32 11.56
N LEU A 161 18.77 13.79 10.41
CA LEU A 161 17.34 13.88 10.15
C LEU A 161 16.68 12.50 10.09
N VAL A 162 17.32 11.50 9.46
CA VAL A 162 16.82 10.11 9.44
C VAL A 162 16.66 9.58 10.87
N ASP A 163 17.67 9.73 11.72
CA ASP A 163 17.61 9.32 13.12
C ASP A 163 16.49 10.05 13.88
N GLY A 164 16.33 11.36 13.65
CA GLY A 164 15.23 12.13 14.22
C GLY A 164 13.85 11.59 13.81
N LEU A 165 13.66 11.28 12.53
CA LEU A 165 12.40 10.77 11.98
C LEU A 165 12.06 9.37 12.48
N VAL A 166 13.05 8.48 12.54
CA VAL A 166 12.89 7.13 13.13
C VAL A 166 12.47 7.23 14.60
N ASN A 167 13.16 8.09 15.37
CA ASN A 167 12.84 8.29 16.79
C ASN A 167 11.44 8.87 16.97
N ALA A 168 11.06 9.87 16.16
CA ALA A 168 9.73 10.46 16.19
C ALA A 168 8.62 9.44 15.84
N ALA A 169 8.88 8.56 14.88
CA ALA A 169 7.96 7.49 14.48
C ALA A 169 7.79 6.38 15.52
N GLY A 170 8.63 6.33 16.57
CA GLY A 170 8.48 5.38 17.68
C GLY A 170 8.51 3.90 17.26
N GLY A 171 9.27 3.57 16.21
CA GLY A 171 9.30 2.23 15.62
C GLY A 171 8.19 1.94 14.58
N GLY A 172 7.31 2.92 14.31
CA GLY A 172 6.24 2.81 13.31
C GLY A 172 6.66 3.10 11.87
N LEU A 173 7.89 3.59 11.63
CA LEU A 173 8.39 3.87 10.28
C LEU A 173 8.66 2.56 9.52
N ALA A 174 7.89 2.32 8.45
CA ALA A 174 7.94 1.08 7.68
C ALA A 174 8.94 1.19 6.51
N HIS A 175 8.82 2.24 5.72
CA HIS A 175 9.69 2.49 4.58
C HIS A 175 9.86 3.98 4.29
N MET A 176 10.91 4.31 3.52
CA MET A 176 11.21 5.66 3.06
C MET A 176 11.59 5.63 1.58
N THR A 177 10.91 6.45 0.78
CA THR A 177 11.27 6.69 -0.62
C THR A 177 12.43 7.69 -0.69
N PHE A 178 13.45 7.36 -1.48
CA PHE A 178 14.59 8.23 -1.76
C PHE A 178 15.06 8.13 -3.22
N ALA A 179 15.73 9.18 -3.68
CA ALA A 179 16.39 9.23 -4.96
C ALA A 179 17.89 8.89 -4.77
N PRO A 180 18.43 7.83 -5.40
CA PRO A 180 19.81 7.41 -5.19
C PRO A 180 20.88 8.48 -5.46
N GLU A 181 20.64 9.41 -6.39
CA GLU A 181 21.56 10.51 -6.68
C GLU A 181 21.65 11.55 -5.54
N ARG A 182 20.69 11.52 -4.60
CA ARG A 182 20.67 12.37 -3.38
C ARG A 182 21.41 11.73 -2.21
N ASP A 183 21.87 10.50 -2.35
CA ASP A 183 22.73 9.80 -1.38
C ASP A 183 24.13 9.56 -1.96
N PRO A 184 24.95 10.61 -2.20
CA PRO A 184 26.27 10.45 -2.83
C PRO A 184 27.23 9.60 -1.98
N ALA A 185 27.00 9.53 -0.66
CA ALA A 185 27.79 8.69 0.26
C ALA A 185 27.33 7.22 0.28
N GLY A 186 26.13 6.91 -0.21
CA GLY A 186 25.55 5.56 -0.23
C GLY A 186 25.22 5.02 1.17
N GLY A 187 25.03 5.91 2.14
CA GLY A 187 24.86 5.54 3.56
C GLY A 187 23.41 5.26 3.96
N LEU A 188 22.44 5.80 3.22
CA LEU A 188 21.03 5.78 3.62
C LEU A 188 20.48 4.35 3.74
N PRO A 189 20.68 3.41 2.79
CA PRO A 189 20.16 2.06 2.93
C PRO A 189 20.63 1.35 4.20
N SER A 190 21.89 1.54 4.59
CA SER A 190 22.44 0.93 5.80
C SER A 190 21.88 1.58 7.07
N ALA A 191 21.68 2.90 7.07
CA ALA A 191 21.10 3.62 8.20
C ALA A 191 19.64 3.22 8.42
N LEU A 192 18.82 3.20 7.35
CA LEU A 192 17.43 2.75 7.41
C LEU A 192 17.32 1.31 7.88
N ALA A 193 18.15 0.41 7.35
CA ALA A 193 18.15 -0.99 7.75
C ALA A 193 18.52 -1.21 9.22
N GLY A 194 19.43 -0.40 9.77
CA GLY A 194 19.78 -0.41 11.19
C GLY A 194 18.58 -0.15 12.12
N HIS A 195 17.55 0.52 11.59
CA HIS A 195 16.30 0.84 12.28
C HIS A 195 15.11 -0.01 11.84
N GLY A 196 15.32 -1.04 11.00
CA GLY A 196 14.24 -1.88 10.49
C GLY A 196 13.36 -1.19 9.43
N VAL A 197 13.83 -0.09 8.84
CA VAL A 197 13.12 0.68 7.80
C VAL A 197 13.57 0.21 6.42
N LEU A 198 12.63 -0.05 5.53
CA LEU A 198 12.93 -0.42 4.14
C LEU A 198 13.18 0.83 3.29
N GLY A 199 14.26 0.84 2.51
CA GLY A 199 14.46 1.87 1.48
C GLY A 199 13.64 1.56 0.23
N ALA A 200 12.94 2.56 -0.30
CA ALA A 200 12.24 2.50 -1.58
C ALA A 200 12.88 3.49 -2.57
N LEU A 201 12.99 3.12 -3.84
CA LEU A 201 13.51 4.01 -4.88
C LEU A 201 12.36 4.72 -5.60
N GLY A 202 12.40 6.05 -5.67
CA GLY A 202 11.40 6.85 -6.36
C GLY A 202 11.88 8.28 -6.60
N HIS A 203 11.13 9.05 -7.40
CA HIS A 203 11.42 10.46 -7.69
C HIS A 203 12.90 10.73 -8.00
N THR A 204 13.46 10.01 -8.97
CA THR A 204 14.91 9.95 -9.23
C THR A 204 15.24 10.28 -10.68
N ASP A 205 16.31 11.05 -10.90
CA ASP A 205 16.95 11.30 -12.21
C ASP A 205 18.17 10.39 -12.43
N ALA A 206 18.42 9.42 -11.55
CA ALA A 206 19.61 8.60 -11.59
C ALA A 206 19.65 7.67 -12.82
N ASP A 207 20.86 7.38 -13.26
CA ASP A 207 21.06 6.39 -14.32
C ASP A 207 20.75 4.96 -13.83
N HIS A 208 20.62 4.04 -14.80
CA HIS A 208 20.35 2.63 -14.53
C HIS A 208 21.37 2.01 -13.55
N ALA A 209 22.66 2.31 -13.73
CA ALA A 209 23.72 1.71 -12.93
C ALA A 209 23.64 2.13 -11.45
N THR A 210 23.30 3.40 -11.21
CA THR A 210 23.12 3.96 -9.87
C THR A 210 21.89 3.39 -9.20
N CYS A 211 20.77 3.29 -9.91
CA CYS A 211 19.56 2.64 -9.42
C CYS A 211 19.79 1.17 -9.08
N ALA A 212 20.46 0.41 -9.96
CA ALA A 212 20.77 -1.00 -9.72
C ALA A 212 21.66 -1.21 -8.50
N ARG A 213 22.65 -0.32 -8.25
CA ARG A 213 23.46 -0.37 -7.03
C ARG A 213 22.64 -0.08 -5.78
N ALA A 214 21.77 0.92 -5.81
CA ALA A 214 20.91 1.26 -4.68
C ALA A 214 19.92 0.13 -4.35
N LEU A 215 19.26 -0.47 -5.35
CA LEU A 215 18.41 -1.66 -5.17
C LEU A 215 19.21 -2.82 -4.56
N SER A 216 20.41 -3.08 -5.07
CA SER A 216 21.28 -4.13 -4.52
C SER A 216 21.71 -3.84 -3.07
N ALA A 217 21.93 -2.58 -2.70
CA ALA A 217 22.30 -2.19 -1.35
C ALA A 217 21.14 -2.40 -0.38
N VAL A 218 19.92 -1.95 -0.74
CA VAL A 218 18.71 -2.20 0.05
C VAL A 218 18.47 -3.70 0.19
N ARG A 219 18.52 -4.46 -0.90
CA ARG A 219 18.38 -5.93 -0.88
C ARG A 219 19.41 -6.60 0.02
N GLY A 220 20.67 -6.17 -0.07
CA GLY A 220 21.78 -6.70 0.74
C GLY A 220 21.62 -6.47 2.23
N SER A 221 20.81 -5.50 2.66
CA SER A 221 20.51 -5.25 4.07
C SER A 221 19.59 -6.32 4.70
N GLY A 222 18.78 -7.02 3.89
CA GLY A 222 17.83 -8.03 4.35
C GLY A 222 16.65 -7.48 5.17
N VAL A 223 16.52 -6.16 5.32
CA VAL A 223 15.44 -5.54 6.09
C VAL A 223 14.08 -5.90 5.52
N ARG A 224 13.11 -6.21 6.38
CA ARG A 224 11.72 -6.57 6.00
C ARG A 224 11.62 -7.65 4.91
N GLY A 225 12.51 -8.64 4.93
CA GLY A 225 12.52 -9.75 3.96
C GLY A 225 13.41 -9.52 2.73
N GLY A 226 14.09 -8.38 2.65
CA GLY A 226 15.17 -8.15 1.69
C GLY A 226 14.72 -7.84 0.26
N LEU A 227 13.44 -7.49 0.06
CA LEU A 227 12.93 -7.04 -1.24
C LEU A 227 12.77 -5.52 -1.24
N PRO A 228 13.65 -4.75 -1.91
CA PRO A 228 13.45 -3.31 -2.10
C PRO A 228 12.13 -3.01 -2.80
N LEU A 229 11.51 -1.90 -2.38
CA LEU A 229 10.39 -1.30 -3.08
C LEU A 229 10.88 -0.31 -4.15
N VAL A 230 10.10 -0.18 -5.21
CA VAL A 230 10.23 0.90 -6.19
C VAL A 230 8.92 1.65 -6.22
N THR A 231 8.96 2.90 -5.75
CA THR A 231 7.81 3.77 -5.58
C THR A 231 7.20 4.11 -6.94
N HIS A 232 5.86 3.98 -7.03
CA HIS A 232 4.98 4.25 -8.17
C HIS A 232 5.67 4.23 -9.55
N LEU A 233 6.20 3.07 -9.95
CA LEU A 233 7.01 2.87 -11.16
C LEU A 233 6.53 3.69 -12.36
N PHE A 234 7.48 4.26 -13.11
CA PHE A 234 7.31 5.23 -14.20
C PHE A 234 7.04 6.68 -13.75
N ASN A 235 6.36 6.91 -12.62
CA ASN A 235 6.06 8.25 -12.14
C ASN A 235 7.28 8.83 -11.41
N GLY A 236 7.55 10.13 -11.61
CA GLY A 236 8.75 10.75 -11.03
C GLY A 236 10.07 10.14 -11.53
N MET A 237 10.13 9.67 -12.78
CA MET A 237 11.30 9.01 -13.35
C MET A 237 11.54 9.42 -14.81
N PRO A 238 12.80 9.42 -15.31
CA PRO A 238 13.08 9.48 -16.74
C PRO A 238 12.38 8.34 -17.51
N PRO A 239 11.83 8.62 -18.70
CA PRO A 239 11.23 7.60 -19.53
C PRO A 239 12.23 6.49 -19.91
N LEU A 240 11.73 5.26 -20.06
CA LEU A 240 12.52 4.14 -20.54
C LEU A 240 13.00 4.40 -21.98
N HIS A 241 14.32 4.52 -22.17
CA HIS A 241 14.93 4.72 -23.48
C HIS A 241 16.01 3.67 -23.78
N HIS A 242 16.02 3.12 -25.00
CA HIS A 242 16.87 1.96 -25.36
C HIS A 242 18.40 2.15 -25.19
N ARG A 243 18.91 3.39 -25.19
CA ARG A 243 20.33 3.73 -24.94
C ARG A 243 20.62 4.30 -23.56
N ALA A 244 19.58 4.71 -22.84
CA ALA A 244 19.65 5.34 -21.53
C ALA A 244 18.44 4.85 -20.74
N PRO A 245 18.46 3.58 -20.29
CA PRO A 245 17.25 2.89 -19.87
C PRO A 245 16.76 3.28 -18.47
N GLY A 246 17.57 4.06 -17.73
CA GLY A 246 17.15 4.78 -16.54
C GLY A 246 16.71 3.90 -15.36
N PRO A 247 15.99 4.49 -14.38
CA PRO A 247 15.51 3.77 -13.19
C PRO A 247 14.47 2.71 -13.55
N VAL A 248 13.61 2.98 -14.54
CA VAL A 248 12.53 2.07 -14.95
C VAL A 248 13.06 0.69 -15.35
N ALA A 249 14.11 0.62 -16.16
CA ALA A 249 14.70 -0.67 -16.53
C ALA A 249 15.41 -1.37 -15.37
N ALA A 250 16.04 -0.61 -14.46
CA ALA A 250 16.68 -1.18 -13.28
C ALA A 250 15.64 -1.84 -12.37
N ALA A 251 14.52 -1.15 -12.14
CA ALA A 251 13.37 -1.60 -11.37
C ALA A 251 12.70 -2.83 -11.99
N LEU A 252 12.28 -2.74 -13.26
CA LEU A 252 11.65 -3.87 -13.97
C LEU A 252 12.57 -5.08 -14.01
N GLY A 253 13.85 -4.88 -14.34
CA GLY A 253 14.82 -5.97 -14.38
C GLY A 253 14.99 -6.66 -13.03
N ALA A 254 15.03 -5.91 -11.93
CA ALA A 254 15.09 -6.47 -10.58
C ALA A 254 13.79 -7.22 -10.22
N ALA A 255 12.63 -6.65 -10.52
CA ALA A 255 11.33 -7.25 -10.24
C ALA A 255 11.12 -8.57 -11.00
N VAL A 256 11.46 -8.63 -12.30
CA VAL A 256 11.43 -9.87 -13.10
C VAL A 256 12.32 -10.97 -12.50
N ARG A 257 13.43 -10.60 -11.84
CA ARG A 257 14.31 -11.57 -11.17
C ARG A 257 13.85 -11.92 -9.75
N GLY A 258 12.73 -11.38 -9.27
CA GLY A 258 12.27 -11.53 -7.89
C GLY A 258 13.19 -10.85 -6.88
N GLU A 259 13.89 -9.80 -7.29
CA GLU A 259 14.86 -9.05 -6.47
C GLU A 259 14.31 -7.71 -5.97
N ALA A 260 13.11 -7.32 -6.38
CA ALA A 260 12.43 -6.10 -5.98
C ALA A 260 10.90 -6.27 -6.13
N VAL A 261 10.14 -5.39 -5.49
CA VAL A 261 8.70 -5.22 -5.71
C VAL A 261 8.48 -3.82 -6.26
N VAL A 262 7.72 -3.71 -7.36
CA VAL A 262 7.38 -2.43 -7.98
C VAL A 262 5.97 -2.00 -7.59
N GLU A 263 5.84 -0.77 -7.14
CA GLU A 263 4.53 -0.16 -6.89
C GLU A 263 3.91 0.31 -8.21
N LEU A 264 2.62 0.07 -8.41
CA LEU A 264 1.84 0.60 -9.54
C LEU A 264 0.58 1.30 -9.04
N ILE A 265 0.33 2.49 -9.58
CA ILE A 265 -0.95 3.19 -9.42
C ILE A 265 -1.81 2.81 -10.63
N ALA A 266 -2.70 1.83 -10.45
CA ALA A 266 -3.51 1.25 -11.52
C ALA A 266 -4.91 1.90 -11.58
N ASP A 267 -4.95 3.20 -11.81
CA ASP A 267 -6.19 3.99 -11.88
C ASP A 267 -6.59 4.40 -13.31
N GLY A 268 -5.78 4.05 -14.31
CA GLY A 268 -5.98 4.45 -15.71
C GLY A 268 -5.76 5.94 -15.96
N VAL A 269 -5.08 6.64 -15.05
CA VAL A 269 -4.68 8.06 -15.16
C VAL A 269 -3.16 8.17 -15.04
N HIS A 270 -2.57 7.62 -13.99
CA HIS A 270 -1.13 7.62 -13.77
C HIS A 270 -0.42 6.74 -14.80
N LEU A 271 -1.02 5.60 -15.11
CA LEU A 271 -0.53 4.66 -16.11
C LEU A 271 -1.62 4.35 -17.13
N ASP A 272 -1.21 4.27 -18.39
CA ASP A 272 -2.04 3.68 -19.44
C ASP A 272 -2.26 2.18 -19.16
N GLY A 273 -3.44 1.67 -19.48
CA GLY A 273 -3.80 0.26 -19.28
C GLY A 273 -2.82 -0.73 -19.90
N ALA A 274 -2.30 -0.42 -21.09
CA ALA A 274 -1.30 -1.27 -21.74
C ALA A 274 0.04 -1.29 -20.98
N THR A 275 0.37 -0.21 -20.26
CA THR A 275 1.56 -0.16 -19.41
C THR A 275 1.36 -1.05 -18.17
N VAL A 276 0.18 -1.00 -17.54
CA VAL A 276 -0.14 -1.86 -16.40
C VAL A 276 -0.11 -3.34 -16.82
N GLN A 277 -0.77 -3.70 -17.91
CA GLN A 277 -0.73 -5.07 -18.47
C GLN A 277 0.69 -5.54 -18.75
N LEU A 278 1.51 -4.70 -19.39
CA LEU A 278 2.92 -5.03 -19.68
C LEU A 278 3.70 -5.38 -18.40
N VAL A 279 3.49 -4.66 -17.31
CA VAL A 279 4.18 -4.96 -16.04
C VAL A 279 3.65 -6.26 -15.43
N PHE A 280 2.34 -6.49 -15.43
CA PHE A 280 1.75 -7.76 -14.97
C PHE A 280 2.30 -8.95 -15.77
N ASP A 281 2.36 -8.85 -17.09
CA ASP A 281 2.90 -9.90 -17.97
C ASP A 281 4.39 -10.18 -17.74
N ALA A 282 5.18 -9.13 -17.47
CA ALA A 282 6.62 -9.24 -17.34
C ALA A 282 7.08 -9.65 -15.93
N VAL A 283 6.44 -9.10 -14.90
CA VAL A 283 6.85 -9.24 -13.49
C VAL A 283 6.02 -10.28 -12.76
N GLY A 284 4.73 -10.39 -13.08
CA GLY A 284 3.77 -11.19 -12.34
C GLY A 284 3.33 -10.55 -11.01
N PRO A 285 2.20 -10.99 -10.43
CA PRO A 285 1.59 -10.36 -9.26
C PRO A 285 2.44 -10.44 -7.99
N ALA A 286 3.38 -11.40 -7.91
CA ALA A 286 4.29 -11.55 -6.78
C ALA A 286 5.38 -10.48 -6.68
N GLY A 287 5.63 -9.75 -7.77
CA GLY A 287 6.58 -8.63 -7.81
C GLY A 287 5.91 -7.26 -7.94
N ILE A 288 4.58 -7.18 -7.83
CA ILE A 288 3.80 -5.96 -8.01
C ILE A 288 3.02 -5.65 -6.72
N ALA A 289 3.16 -4.42 -6.23
CA ALA A 289 2.28 -3.86 -5.22
C ALA A 289 1.37 -2.83 -5.88
N LEU A 290 0.05 -3.06 -5.88
CA LEU A 290 -0.89 -2.00 -6.22
C LEU A 290 -0.96 -1.02 -5.05
N VAL A 291 -0.85 0.28 -5.35
CA VAL A 291 -0.91 1.34 -4.34
C VAL A 291 -1.90 2.42 -4.76
N SER A 292 -2.63 2.98 -3.80
CA SER A 292 -3.61 3.99 -4.15
C SER A 292 -2.96 5.32 -4.55
N ASP A 293 -1.83 5.64 -3.93
CA ASP A 293 -1.26 7.00 -3.89
C ASP A 293 -2.35 8.03 -3.50
N ALA A 294 -3.38 7.59 -2.76
CA ALA A 294 -4.59 8.37 -2.58
C ALA A 294 -4.29 9.63 -1.75
N MET A 295 -4.85 10.75 -2.18
CA MET A 295 -4.75 12.03 -1.45
C MET A 295 -6.09 12.44 -0.84
N SER A 296 -6.10 13.55 -0.10
CA SER A 296 -7.26 14.03 0.69
C SER A 296 -8.60 14.06 -0.07
N ALA A 297 -8.58 14.26 -1.38
CA ALA A 297 -9.77 14.27 -2.23
C ALA A 297 -10.38 12.89 -2.50
N SER A 298 -9.71 11.78 -2.18
CA SER A 298 -10.26 10.45 -2.33
C SER A 298 -11.57 10.32 -1.53
N GLY A 299 -12.65 9.87 -2.18
CA GLY A 299 -13.99 9.80 -1.58
C GLY A 299 -14.73 11.14 -1.47
N LEU A 300 -14.19 12.24 -2.03
CA LEU A 300 -14.87 13.54 -2.12
C LEU A 300 -15.31 13.88 -3.55
N ALA A 301 -16.13 14.93 -3.66
CA ALA A 301 -16.53 15.47 -4.95
C ALA A 301 -15.38 16.20 -5.65
N GLU A 302 -15.49 16.33 -6.98
CA GLU A 302 -14.62 17.18 -7.80
C GLU A 302 -14.55 18.61 -7.25
N GLY A 303 -13.39 19.26 -7.43
CA GLY A 303 -13.17 20.62 -6.93
C GLY A 303 -11.73 20.87 -6.49
N HIS A 304 -11.56 21.84 -5.59
CA HIS A 304 -10.25 22.24 -5.09
C HIS A 304 -9.95 21.58 -3.74
N HIS A 305 -8.78 20.97 -3.64
CA HIS A 305 -8.29 20.21 -2.48
C HIS A 305 -6.81 20.52 -2.22
N THR A 306 -6.21 19.86 -1.23
CA THR A 306 -4.79 20.02 -0.88
C THR A 306 -4.04 18.70 -0.82
N LEU A 307 -2.74 18.75 -1.11
CA LEU A 307 -1.77 17.70 -0.85
C LEU A 307 -0.48 18.36 -0.35
N GLY A 308 -0.09 18.14 0.91
CA GLY A 308 1.14 18.74 1.45
C GLY A 308 1.10 20.26 1.46
N GLY A 309 -0.08 20.85 1.69
CA GLY A 309 -0.29 22.30 1.62
C GLY A 309 -0.32 22.89 0.20
N ARG A 310 -0.12 22.09 -0.85
CA ARG A 310 -0.21 22.52 -2.26
C ARG A 310 -1.65 22.40 -2.75
N ARG A 311 -2.11 23.37 -3.56
CA ARG A 311 -3.47 23.36 -4.12
C ARG A 311 -3.58 22.39 -5.30
N VAL A 312 -4.61 21.56 -5.27
CA VAL A 312 -4.93 20.55 -6.27
C VAL A 312 -6.33 20.81 -6.81
N GLU A 313 -6.52 20.69 -8.12
CA GLU A 313 -7.83 20.64 -8.76
C GLU A 313 -8.13 19.21 -9.20
N VAL A 314 -9.29 18.70 -8.80
CA VAL A 314 -9.79 17.37 -9.18
C VAL A 314 -10.88 17.53 -10.23
N ARG A 315 -10.70 16.86 -11.37
CA ARG A 315 -11.68 16.77 -12.47
C ARG A 315 -11.77 15.32 -12.94
N GLY A 316 -12.95 14.72 -12.88
CA GLY A 316 -13.12 13.29 -13.10
C GLY A 316 -12.28 12.46 -12.12
N ARG A 317 -11.38 11.65 -12.69
CA ARG A 317 -10.45 10.79 -11.93
C ARG A 317 -9.04 11.39 -11.80
N GLU A 318 -8.82 12.60 -12.31
CA GLU A 318 -7.49 13.22 -12.30
C GLU A 318 -7.39 14.29 -11.21
N ALA A 319 -6.33 14.22 -10.41
CA ALA A 319 -5.90 15.26 -9.49
C ALA A 319 -4.63 15.93 -10.04
N ARG A 320 -4.66 17.25 -10.24
CA ARG A 320 -3.50 18.01 -10.74
C ARG A 320 -3.20 19.22 -9.89
N LEU A 321 -1.92 19.55 -9.72
CA LEU A 321 -1.51 20.81 -9.11
C LEU A 321 -2.09 21.99 -9.91
N VAL A 322 -2.76 22.91 -9.21
CA VAL A 322 -3.22 24.18 -9.80
C VAL A 322 -2.03 24.95 -10.37
N ASP A 323 -0.91 24.91 -9.65
CA ASP A 323 0.33 25.57 -10.01
C ASP A 323 1.28 24.53 -10.65
N GLY A 324 1.25 24.41 -11.98
CA GLY A 324 2.19 23.58 -12.77
C GLY A 324 1.61 22.32 -13.43
N GLY A 325 0.37 21.92 -13.11
CA GLY A 325 -0.38 20.90 -13.86
C GLY A 325 0.09 19.44 -13.72
N SER A 326 1.11 19.18 -12.91
CA SER A 326 1.57 17.82 -12.59
C SER A 326 0.47 17.04 -11.89
N LEU A 327 0.40 15.72 -12.12
CA LEU A 327 -0.47 14.83 -11.32
C LEU A 327 -0.06 14.91 -9.85
N ALA A 328 -1.04 14.88 -8.96
CA ALA A 328 -0.85 15.10 -7.52
C ALA A 328 -1.65 14.07 -6.72
N GLY A 329 -1.08 12.87 -6.58
CA GLY A 329 -1.71 11.72 -5.95
C GLY A 329 -2.89 11.15 -6.75
N GLY A 330 -3.42 10.03 -6.27
CA GLY A 330 -4.65 9.39 -6.72
C GLY A 330 -5.89 9.90 -6.00
N VAL A 331 -7.06 9.77 -6.65
CA VAL A 331 -8.37 10.00 -6.03
C VAL A 331 -9.20 8.71 -5.90
N SER A 332 -8.67 7.61 -6.42
CA SER A 332 -9.30 6.28 -6.35
C SER A 332 -8.95 5.56 -5.05
N THR A 333 -9.82 4.64 -4.61
CA THR A 333 -9.46 3.69 -3.55
C THR A 333 -8.66 2.52 -4.13
N LEU A 334 -7.93 1.78 -3.30
CA LEU A 334 -7.22 0.59 -3.78
C LEU A 334 -8.17 -0.47 -4.37
N LEU A 335 -9.40 -0.60 -3.85
CA LEU A 335 -10.41 -1.49 -4.42
C LEU A 335 -10.87 -1.04 -5.81
N ASP A 336 -10.97 0.27 -6.06
CA ASP A 336 -11.31 0.78 -7.40
C ASP A 336 -10.21 0.43 -8.41
N GLN A 337 -8.94 0.45 -8.00
CA GLN A 337 -7.82 0.02 -8.84
C GLN A 337 -7.85 -1.48 -9.13
N VAL A 338 -8.12 -2.32 -8.10
CA VAL A 338 -8.33 -3.76 -8.29
C VAL A 338 -9.49 -4.01 -9.27
N ARG A 339 -10.61 -3.30 -9.10
CA ARG A 339 -11.77 -3.40 -10.00
C ARG A 339 -11.41 -3.03 -11.42
N TRP A 340 -10.65 -1.95 -11.62
CA TRP A 340 -10.23 -1.51 -12.95
C TRP A 340 -9.29 -2.51 -13.63
N CYS A 341 -8.30 -3.05 -12.89
CA CYS A 341 -7.43 -4.12 -13.39
C CYS A 341 -8.22 -5.33 -13.91
N VAL A 342 -9.23 -5.78 -13.16
CA VAL A 342 -10.03 -6.95 -13.55
C VAL A 342 -11.00 -6.62 -14.68
N ALA A 343 -11.81 -5.58 -14.52
CA ALA A 343 -12.92 -5.28 -15.42
C ALA A 343 -12.48 -4.67 -16.76
N GLU A 344 -11.49 -3.77 -16.74
CA GLU A 344 -11.07 -3.03 -17.93
C GLU A 344 -9.83 -3.60 -18.59
N LEU A 345 -8.90 -4.15 -17.80
CA LEU A 345 -7.64 -4.71 -18.33
C LEU A 345 -7.67 -6.23 -18.49
N GLY A 346 -8.67 -6.92 -17.94
CA GLY A 346 -8.75 -8.38 -18.01
C GLY A 346 -7.64 -9.10 -17.25
N ILE A 347 -7.02 -8.45 -16.26
CA ILE A 347 -6.09 -9.10 -15.33
C ILE A 347 -6.87 -10.11 -14.48
N ASP A 348 -6.30 -11.29 -14.25
CA ASP A 348 -6.94 -12.31 -13.42
C ASP A 348 -7.27 -11.78 -12.01
N LEU A 349 -8.44 -12.16 -11.48
CA LEU A 349 -8.91 -11.66 -10.19
C LEU A 349 -7.95 -12.03 -9.05
N ALA A 350 -7.44 -13.26 -9.01
CA ALA A 350 -6.54 -13.69 -7.96
C ALA A 350 -5.19 -12.96 -8.05
N ASP A 351 -4.72 -12.67 -9.26
CA ASP A 351 -3.49 -11.91 -9.49
C ASP A 351 -3.62 -10.44 -9.06
N ALA A 352 -4.71 -9.76 -9.45
CA ALA A 352 -4.98 -8.38 -9.04
C ALA A 352 -5.15 -8.27 -7.52
N VAL A 353 -5.86 -9.21 -6.90
CA VAL A 353 -6.03 -9.27 -5.44
C VAL A 353 -4.70 -9.55 -4.75
N MET A 354 -3.89 -10.48 -5.24
CA MET A 354 -2.56 -10.77 -4.69
C MET A 354 -1.66 -9.53 -4.72
N ALA A 355 -1.67 -8.78 -5.82
CA ALA A 355 -0.91 -7.54 -5.96
C ALA A 355 -1.39 -6.43 -5.00
N ALA A 356 -2.65 -6.46 -4.55
CA ALA A 356 -3.23 -5.51 -3.59
C ALA A 356 -3.30 -6.03 -2.14
N THR A 357 -2.77 -7.24 -1.87
CA THR A 357 -2.87 -7.89 -0.54
C THR A 357 -1.54 -8.52 -0.13
N LEU A 358 -1.28 -9.74 -0.59
CA LEU A 358 -0.18 -10.58 -0.15
C LEU A 358 1.19 -10.03 -0.54
N THR A 359 1.33 -9.48 -1.74
CA THR A 359 2.60 -8.92 -2.22
C THR A 359 3.04 -7.70 -1.40
N PRO A 360 2.22 -6.64 -1.25
CA PRO A 360 2.58 -5.52 -0.38
C PRO A 360 2.78 -5.93 1.09
N ALA A 361 1.95 -6.84 1.63
CA ALA A 361 2.13 -7.37 2.99
C ALA A 361 3.50 -8.02 3.19
N ARG A 362 3.92 -8.85 2.23
CA ARG A 362 5.24 -9.52 2.25
C ARG A 362 6.39 -8.53 2.12
N ALA A 363 6.28 -7.55 1.22
CA ALA A 363 7.32 -6.56 0.98
C ALA A 363 7.67 -5.74 2.23
N LEU A 364 6.67 -5.46 3.08
CA LEU A 364 6.87 -4.74 4.35
C LEU A 364 6.98 -5.67 5.58
N ALA A 365 6.97 -6.99 5.37
CA ALA A 365 6.92 -8.00 6.43
C ALA A 365 5.79 -7.75 7.44
N LEU A 366 4.61 -7.36 6.97
CA LEU A 366 3.42 -7.21 7.80
C LEU A 366 2.91 -8.60 8.20
N GLU A 367 2.82 -8.85 9.50
CA GLU A 367 2.43 -10.15 10.00
C GLU A 367 0.92 -10.40 9.86
N ARG A 368 0.56 -11.63 9.46
CA ARG A 368 -0.81 -12.16 9.48
C ARG A 368 -1.85 -11.41 8.64
N VAL A 369 -1.45 -10.49 7.76
CA VAL A 369 -2.36 -9.76 6.85
C VAL A 369 -2.14 -10.15 5.38
N GLY A 370 -3.07 -9.76 4.51
CA GLY A 370 -2.96 -9.96 3.06
C GLY A 370 -3.23 -11.38 2.59
N SER A 371 -3.74 -12.27 3.44
CA SER A 371 -4.15 -13.63 3.06
C SER A 371 -5.35 -14.12 3.86
N LEU A 372 -6.20 -14.92 3.23
CA LEU A 372 -7.22 -15.71 3.91
C LEU A 372 -6.65 -17.10 4.20
N ALA A 373 -6.04 -17.26 5.37
CA ALA A 373 -5.42 -18.50 5.79
C ALA A 373 -5.53 -18.68 7.31
N PRO A 374 -5.54 -19.93 7.83
CA PRO A 374 -5.50 -20.16 9.27
C PRO A 374 -4.33 -19.41 9.94
N GLY A 375 -4.62 -18.70 11.02
CA GLY A 375 -3.66 -17.88 11.77
C GLY A 375 -3.46 -16.45 11.21
N SER A 376 -4.01 -16.13 10.04
CA SER A 376 -4.11 -14.74 9.58
C SER A 376 -5.13 -13.97 10.42
N HIS A 377 -4.98 -12.65 10.48
CA HIS A 377 -6.01 -11.79 11.03
C HIS A 377 -7.30 -11.92 10.22
N ALA A 378 -8.43 -11.80 10.91
CA ALA A 378 -9.75 -11.73 10.33
C ALA A 378 -9.98 -10.35 9.67
N ASP A 379 -9.19 -10.10 8.63
CA ASP A 379 -9.26 -8.97 7.72
C ASP A 379 -9.85 -9.49 6.40
N VAL A 380 -11.15 -9.28 6.21
CA VAL A 380 -11.93 -9.86 5.10
C VAL A 380 -12.75 -8.77 4.41
N LEU A 381 -12.60 -8.68 3.09
CA LEU A 381 -13.40 -7.81 2.25
C LEU A 381 -14.45 -8.66 1.52
N VAL A 382 -15.73 -8.41 1.80
CA VAL A 382 -16.86 -9.03 1.11
C VAL A 382 -17.34 -8.10 0.00
N VAL A 383 -17.35 -8.59 -1.23
CA VAL A 383 -17.76 -7.83 -2.42
C VAL A 383 -18.75 -8.61 -3.28
N ASP A 384 -19.47 -7.90 -4.15
CA ASP A 384 -20.27 -8.51 -5.21
C ASP A 384 -19.43 -8.89 -6.45
N ASP A 385 -20.10 -9.38 -7.49
CA ASP A 385 -19.46 -9.83 -8.74
C ASP A 385 -18.80 -8.70 -9.53
N GLN A 386 -19.15 -7.45 -9.24
CA GLN A 386 -18.57 -6.24 -9.81
C GLN A 386 -17.49 -5.63 -8.90
N LEU A 387 -17.07 -6.37 -7.86
CA LEU A 387 -16.13 -5.92 -6.83
C LEU A 387 -16.61 -4.66 -6.10
N ALA A 388 -17.92 -4.42 -5.99
CA ALA A 388 -18.46 -3.38 -5.12
C ALA A 388 -18.42 -3.84 -3.66
N PRO A 389 -17.94 -3.01 -2.72
CA PRO A 389 -17.83 -3.39 -1.31
C PRO A 389 -19.21 -3.57 -0.69
N LEU A 390 -19.43 -4.72 -0.05
CA LEU A 390 -20.65 -5.06 0.69
C LEU A 390 -20.43 -4.96 2.19
N ARG A 391 -19.34 -5.53 2.69
CA ARG A 391 -18.94 -5.54 4.11
C ARG A 391 -17.43 -5.61 4.25
N VAL A 392 -16.89 -4.99 5.29
CA VAL A 392 -15.49 -5.11 5.68
C VAL A 392 -15.41 -5.64 7.11
N LEU A 393 -14.71 -6.75 7.28
CA LEU A 393 -14.29 -7.27 8.58
C LEU A 393 -12.83 -6.86 8.77
N ARG A 394 -12.53 -6.20 9.88
CA ARG A 394 -11.17 -5.78 10.24
C ARG A 394 -10.84 -6.25 11.64
N ARG A 395 -9.83 -7.11 11.77
CA ARG A 395 -9.39 -7.71 13.04
C ARG A 395 -10.57 -8.32 13.82
N GLY A 396 -11.47 -9.00 13.10
CA GLY A 396 -12.65 -9.63 13.68
C GLY A 396 -13.81 -8.68 14.01
N ALA A 397 -13.68 -7.38 13.72
CA ALA A 397 -14.73 -6.38 13.93
C ALA A 397 -15.31 -5.90 12.59
N TRP A 398 -16.64 -5.93 12.45
CA TRP A 398 -17.33 -5.37 11.28
C TRP A 398 -17.30 -3.85 11.31
N LEU A 399 -16.96 -3.22 10.17
CA LEU A 399 -16.89 -1.78 9.99
C LEU A 399 -18.15 -1.16 9.38
#